data_AF-A0A919VJY5-F1
#
_entry.id   AF-A0A919VJY5-F1
#
_cell.length_a   1.000
_cell.length_b   1.000
_cell.length_c   1.000
_cell.angle_alpha   90.00
_cell.angle_beta   90.00
_cell.angle_gamma   90.00
#
_symmetry.space_group_name_H-M   'P 1'
#
loop_
_entity.id
_entity.type
_entity.pdbx_description
1 polymer ?
#
loop_
_entity_poly.entity_id
_entity_poly.type
_entity_poly.pdbx_seq_one_letter_code
_entity_poly.pdbx_strand_id
1 'polypeptide(L)'
;MSIDIAVWVPDDDAYAGRNVVEDPPGTSTGAGGERSRYELWGSAAARHLGAWFLPQLADITEENRGNLQIAPGQIDAFAQECALLAENVEQLSTATGYRPERVLNYLTTMRQAAERAKAINGGVIIW
;
A
#
# COMPACT_ATOMS: atom_id res chain seq x y z
N MET A 1 9.63 9.41 -10.07
CA MET A 1 8.44 8.54 -10.10
C MET A 1 7.89 8.41 -8.69
N SER A 2 6.59 8.57 -8.54
CA SER A 2 5.82 8.20 -7.33
C SER A 2 5.43 6.73 -7.42
N ILE A 3 5.07 6.19 -6.26
CA ILE A 3 4.20 5.02 -6.20
C ILE A 3 2.83 5.46 -5.71
N ASP A 4 1.79 4.89 -6.29
CA ASP A 4 0.40 5.29 -6.05
C ASP A 4 -0.46 4.06 -5.74
N ILE A 5 -1.50 4.24 -4.94
CA ILE A 5 -2.48 3.21 -4.58
C ILE A 5 -3.80 3.44 -5.31
N ALA A 6 -4.38 2.38 -5.85
CA ALA A 6 -5.69 2.38 -6.48
C ALA A 6 -6.56 1.23 -5.97
N VAL A 7 -7.88 1.39 -6.08
CA VAL A 7 -8.88 0.36 -5.79
C VAL A 7 -9.18 -0.42 -7.06
N TRP A 8 -9.41 -1.73 -6.95
CA TRP A 8 -9.83 -2.57 -8.07
C TRP A 8 -10.93 -3.55 -7.66
N VAL A 9 -11.72 -4.04 -8.61
CA VAL A 9 -12.66 -5.14 -8.41
C VAL A 9 -12.27 -6.34 -9.28
N PRO A 10 -12.49 -7.58 -8.83
CA PRO A 10 -12.29 -8.76 -9.67
C PRO A 10 -13.11 -8.65 -10.95
N ASP A 11 -12.47 -8.93 -12.09
CA ASP A 11 -13.11 -8.88 -13.40
C ASP A 11 -12.46 -9.94 -14.29
N ASP A 12 -13.18 -11.04 -14.51
CA ASP A 12 -12.70 -12.17 -15.31
C ASP A 12 -12.57 -11.83 -16.81
N ASP A 13 -13.22 -10.76 -17.27
CA ASP A 13 -13.17 -10.30 -18.65
C ASP A 13 -12.03 -9.28 -18.89
N ALA A 14 -11.40 -8.77 -17.82
CA ALA A 14 -10.28 -7.85 -17.91
C ALA A 14 -8.95 -8.58 -18.18
N TYR A 15 -8.08 -7.98 -19.01
CA TYR A 15 -6.76 -8.54 -19.37
C TYR A 15 -5.91 -8.98 -18.16
N ALA A 16 -6.04 -8.28 -17.03
CA ALA A 16 -5.28 -8.56 -15.81
C ALA A 16 -6.14 -9.15 -14.68
N GLY A 17 -7.35 -9.65 -14.99
CA GLY A 17 -8.30 -10.22 -14.01
C GLY A 17 -8.88 -9.20 -13.03
N ARG A 18 -8.77 -7.90 -13.35
CA ARG A 18 -9.14 -6.80 -12.46
C ARG A 18 -9.53 -5.55 -13.25
N ASN A 19 -10.50 -4.82 -12.72
CA ASN A 19 -10.88 -3.51 -13.22
C ASN A 19 -10.56 -2.44 -12.16
N VAL A 20 -9.73 -1.46 -12.51
CA VAL A 20 -9.34 -0.35 -11.61
C VAL A 20 -10.52 0.62 -11.52
N VAL A 21 -10.93 0.91 -10.30
CA VAL A 21 -12.03 1.82 -10.00
C VAL A 21 -11.51 3.25 -9.92
N GLU A 22 -12.17 4.16 -10.61
CA GLU A 22 -11.82 5.58 -10.58
C GLU A 22 -11.97 6.15 -9.16
N ASP A 23 -10.96 6.87 -8.70
CA ASP A 23 -10.99 7.52 -7.39
C ASP A 23 -11.94 8.73 -7.41
N PRO A 24 -12.69 8.98 -6.32
CA PRO A 24 -13.46 10.21 -6.20
C PRO A 24 -12.57 11.47 -6.37
N PRO A 25 -13.09 12.58 -6.92
CA PRO A 25 -12.32 13.81 -7.08
C PRO A 25 -11.70 14.28 -5.77
N GLY A 26 -10.40 14.64 -5.81
CA GLY A 26 -9.65 15.12 -4.64
C GLY A 26 -9.11 14.02 -3.72
N THR A 27 -9.31 12.75 -4.07
CA THR A 27 -8.70 11.62 -3.35
C THR A 27 -7.19 11.64 -3.52
N SER A 28 -6.46 11.54 -2.41
CA SER A 28 -5.01 11.31 -2.46
C SER A 28 -4.74 9.84 -2.77
N THR A 29 -3.82 9.58 -3.70
CA THR A 29 -3.38 8.23 -4.09
C THR A 29 -1.91 7.98 -3.76
N GLY A 30 -1.19 8.99 -3.26
CA GLY A 30 0.25 8.88 -3.05
C GLY A 30 0.64 7.88 -1.97
N ALA A 31 1.44 6.89 -2.35
CA ALA A 31 2.03 5.87 -1.47
C ALA A 31 3.54 6.07 -1.22
N GLY A 32 4.14 7.12 -1.81
CA GLY A 32 5.56 7.44 -1.64
C GLY A 32 6.26 7.79 -2.94
N GLY A 33 7.57 8.01 -2.86
CA GLY A 33 8.41 8.03 -4.06
C GLY A 33 8.82 6.61 -4.45
N GLU A 34 9.29 6.41 -5.68
CA GLU A 34 9.81 5.12 -6.14
C GLU A 34 10.85 4.51 -5.20
N ARG A 35 11.72 5.34 -4.62
CA ARG A 35 12.73 4.89 -3.65
C ARG A 35 12.13 4.37 -2.35
N SER A 36 10.94 4.84 -1.97
CA SER A 36 10.25 4.43 -0.74
C SER A 36 9.86 2.96 -0.77
N ARG A 37 9.76 2.34 -1.96
CA ARG A 37 9.65 0.87 -2.11
C ARG A 37 10.69 0.15 -1.27
N TYR A 38 11.96 0.54 -1.42
CA TYR A 38 13.10 -0.14 -0.77
C TYR A 38 13.50 0.52 0.55
N GLU A 39 13.48 1.85 0.60
CA GLU A 39 14.01 2.60 1.74
C GLU A 39 13.04 2.69 2.93
N LEU A 40 11.73 2.65 2.66
CA LEU A 40 10.69 2.79 3.69
C LEU A 40 9.93 1.47 3.85
N TRP A 41 9.19 1.07 2.82
CA TRP A 41 8.27 -0.06 2.89
C TRP A 41 8.99 -1.40 2.98
N GLY A 42 10.00 -1.61 2.13
CA GLY A 42 10.88 -2.78 2.14
C GLY A 42 11.96 -2.77 3.22
N SER A 43 11.99 -1.76 4.09
CA SER A 43 13.02 -1.64 5.11
C SER A 43 12.99 -2.82 6.09
N ALA A 44 14.15 -3.16 6.64
CA ALA A 44 14.23 -4.15 7.73
C ALA A 44 13.39 -3.73 8.94
N ALA A 45 13.26 -2.41 9.18
CA ALA A 45 12.44 -1.87 10.25
C ALA A 45 10.95 -2.19 10.06
N ALA A 46 10.39 -1.98 8.86
CA ALA A 46 9.01 -2.34 8.56
C ALA A 46 8.76 -3.84 8.76
N ARG A 47 9.68 -4.69 8.27
CA ARG A 47 9.61 -6.16 8.47
C ARG A 47 9.69 -6.56 9.95
N HIS A 48 10.59 -5.96 10.73
CA HIS A 48 10.72 -6.23 12.17
C HIS A 48 9.50 -5.79 12.99
N LEU A 49 8.77 -4.77 12.53
CA LEU A 49 7.50 -4.37 13.13
C LEU A 49 6.36 -5.37 12.83
N GLY A 50 6.60 -6.36 11.98
CA GLY A 50 5.62 -7.38 11.61
C GLY A 50 4.86 -7.09 10.32
N ALA A 51 5.28 -6.08 9.53
CA ALA A 51 4.69 -5.86 8.22
C ALA A 51 5.06 -6.98 7.25
N TRP A 52 4.06 -7.42 6.50
CA TRP A 52 4.14 -8.50 5.52
C TRP A 52 3.78 -8.03 4.11
N PHE A 53 2.79 -7.14 3.95
CA PHE A 53 2.33 -6.67 2.64
C PHE A 53 3.26 -5.60 2.08
N LEU A 54 3.37 -4.44 2.74
CA LEU A 54 4.15 -3.30 2.25
C LEU A 54 5.61 -3.64 1.94
N PRO A 55 6.31 -4.51 2.70
CA PRO A 55 7.68 -4.90 2.34
C PRO A 55 7.82 -5.57 0.97
N GLN A 56 6.76 -6.20 0.45
CA GLN A 56 6.77 -6.83 -0.87
C GLN A 56 6.93 -5.80 -2.01
N LEU A 57 6.69 -4.50 -1.76
CA LEU A 57 6.97 -3.44 -2.74
C LEU A 57 8.45 -3.36 -3.15
N ALA A 58 9.36 -3.86 -2.31
CA ALA A 58 10.78 -3.99 -2.61
C ALA A 58 11.15 -5.33 -3.27
N ASP A 59 10.30 -6.35 -3.14
CA ASP A 59 10.55 -7.71 -3.60
C ASP A 59 10.06 -7.86 -5.05
N ILE A 60 10.70 -7.12 -5.96
CA ILE A 60 10.31 -7.03 -7.37
C ILE A 60 10.67 -8.31 -8.12
N THR A 61 9.67 -8.88 -8.80
CA THR A 61 9.80 -10.05 -9.66
C THR A 61 9.33 -9.72 -11.08
N GLU A 62 9.66 -10.57 -12.06
CA GLU A 62 9.14 -10.42 -13.43
C GLU A 62 7.61 -10.49 -13.48
N GLU A 63 7.01 -11.27 -12.56
CA GLU A 63 5.57 -11.47 -12.45
C GLU A 63 4.86 -10.24 -11.88
N ASN A 64 5.35 -9.70 -10.76
CA ASN A 64 4.68 -8.58 -10.09
C ASN A 64 5.04 -7.22 -10.74
N ARG A 65 6.20 -7.11 -11.40
CA ARG A 65 6.74 -5.86 -11.96
C ARG A 65 6.74 -4.69 -10.97
N GLY A 66 6.94 -4.99 -9.69
CA GLY A 66 6.89 -4.03 -8.59
C GLY A 66 5.48 -3.69 -8.12
N ASN A 67 4.44 -4.29 -8.66
CA ASN A 67 3.09 -4.06 -8.18
C ASN A 67 2.81 -4.91 -6.95
N LEU A 68 2.22 -4.32 -5.92
CA LEU A 68 1.66 -5.04 -4.78
C LEU A 68 0.15 -5.07 -4.91
N GLN A 69 -0.43 -6.26 -5.09
CA GLN A 69 -1.88 -6.46 -5.17
C GLN A 69 -2.39 -7.14 -3.91
N ILE A 70 -3.40 -6.55 -3.29
CA ILE A 70 -4.09 -7.07 -2.11
C ILE A 70 -5.50 -7.47 -2.53
N ALA A 71 -5.83 -8.75 -2.37
CA ALA A 71 -7.15 -9.29 -2.73
C ALA A 71 -8.24 -8.81 -1.76
N PRO A 72 -9.53 -8.81 -2.17
CA PRO A 72 -10.64 -8.39 -1.30
C PRO A 72 -10.66 -9.08 0.07
N GLY A 73 -10.40 -10.39 0.10
CA GLY A 73 -10.34 -11.17 1.34
C GLY A 73 -9.15 -10.86 2.26
N GLN A 74 -8.21 -10.01 1.83
CA GLN A 74 -7.01 -9.64 2.59
C GLN A 74 -7.02 -8.15 3.03
N ILE A 75 -8.05 -7.38 2.64
CA ILE A 75 -8.11 -5.93 2.90
C ILE A 75 -8.10 -5.60 4.39
N ASP A 76 -8.79 -6.37 5.22
CA ASP A 76 -8.78 -6.16 6.66
C ASP A 76 -7.39 -6.39 7.27
N ALA A 77 -6.67 -7.41 6.80
CA ALA A 77 -5.30 -7.67 7.24
C ALA A 77 -4.33 -6.56 6.79
N PHE A 78 -4.50 -6.06 5.56
CA PHE A 78 -3.72 -4.93 5.06
C PHE A 78 -4.00 -3.65 5.85
N ALA A 79 -5.26 -3.34 6.15
CA ALA A 79 -5.63 -2.19 6.97
C ALA A 79 -5.04 -2.28 8.39
N GLN A 80 -5.01 -3.48 8.98
CA GLN A 80 -4.37 -3.74 10.27
C GLN A 80 -2.85 -3.52 10.21
N GLU A 81 -2.19 -3.95 9.13
CA GLU A 81 -0.76 -3.67 8.93
C GLU A 81 -0.49 -2.16 8.83
N CYS A 82 -1.32 -1.41 8.08
CA CYS A 82 -1.17 0.04 8.03
C CYS A 82 -1.35 0.70 9.40
N ALA A 83 -2.28 0.19 10.23
CA ALA A 83 -2.47 0.67 11.59
C ALA A 83 -1.26 0.37 12.49
N LEU A 84 -0.72 -0.86 12.41
CA LEU A 84 0.48 -1.28 13.14
C LEU A 84 1.69 -0.39 12.84
N LEU A 85 1.91 -0.08 11.55
CA LEU A 85 3.00 0.81 11.15
C LEU A 85 2.77 2.26 11.57
N ALA A 86 1.50 2.72 11.62
CA ALA A 86 1.17 4.06 12.09
C ALA A 86 1.38 4.20 13.61
N GLU A 87 1.02 3.18 14.38
CA GLU A 87 1.26 3.12 15.84
C GLU A 87 2.77 3.13 16.16
N ASN A 88 3.61 2.63 15.27
CA ASN A 88 5.06 2.54 15.42
C ASN A 88 5.81 3.54 14.51
N VAL A 89 5.16 4.63 14.08
CA VAL A 89 5.73 5.56 13.10
C VAL A 89 7.05 6.17 13.56
N GLU A 90 7.23 6.46 14.86
CA GLU A 90 8.47 7.05 15.38
C GLU A 90 9.67 6.11 15.24
N GLN A 91 9.46 4.81 15.47
CA GLN A 91 10.49 3.80 15.26
C GLN A 91 10.83 3.68 13.77
N LEU A 92 9.82 3.65 12.90
CA LEU A 92 10.02 3.56 11.45
C LEU A 92 10.71 4.80 10.89
N SER A 93 10.32 5.98 11.36
CA SER A 93 10.92 7.29 11.04
C SER A 93 12.40 7.32 11.42
N THR A 94 12.72 6.94 12.66
CA THR A 94 14.10 6.90 13.16
C THR A 94 14.98 5.97 12.34
N ALA A 95 14.47 4.79 11.95
CA ALA A 95 15.24 3.79 11.22
C ALA A 95 15.45 4.14 9.74
N THR A 96 14.52 4.87 9.12
CA THR A 96 14.51 5.12 7.67
C THR A 96 14.90 6.55 7.30
N GLY A 97 14.90 7.48 8.27
CA GLY A 97 15.11 8.92 8.04
C GLY A 97 13.90 9.64 7.43
N TYR A 98 12.78 8.94 7.22
CA TYR A 98 11.55 9.56 6.73
C TYR A 98 10.83 10.30 7.86
N ARG A 99 10.35 11.51 7.59
CA ARG A 99 9.58 12.28 8.57
C ARG A 99 8.30 11.54 8.98
N PRO A 100 7.97 11.47 10.28
CA PRO A 100 6.82 10.69 10.76
C PRO A 100 5.50 11.21 10.18
N GLU A 101 5.34 12.53 10.05
CA GLU A 101 4.13 13.11 9.45
C GLU A 101 3.92 12.65 8.00
N ARG A 102 5.02 12.52 7.24
CA ARG A 102 4.96 12.06 5.85
C ARG A 102 4.58 10.58 5.77
N VAL A 103 5.14 9.75 6.64
CA VAL A 103 4.80 8.32 6.72
C VAL A 103 3.33 8.14 7.10
N LEU A 104 2.85 8.87 8.12
CA LEU A 104 1.44 8.85 8.53
C LEU A 104 0.49 9.27 7.41
N ASN A 105 0.87 10.27 6.61
CA ASN A 105 0.06 10.68 5.46
C ASN A 105 -0.08 9.54 4.44
N TYR A 106 1.01 8.83 4.09
CA TYR A 106 0.93 7.69 3.18
C TYR A 106 0.09 6.54 3.75
N LEU A 107 0.28 6.21 5.03
CA LEU A 107 -0.52 5.17 5.69
C LEU A 107 -2.01 5.55 5.78
N THR A 108 -2.31 6.84 5.96
CA THR A 108 -3.69 7.35 5.94
C THR A 108 -4.30 7.20 4.55
N THR A 109 -3.57 7.57 3.50
CA THR A 109 -3.98 7.36 2.10
C THR A 109 -4.26 5.87 1.83
N MET A 110 -3.37 4.98 2.26
CA MET A 110 -3.54 3.54 2.07
C MET A 110 -4.76 2.99 2.81
N ARG A 111 -5.00 3.43 4.05
CA ARG A 111 -6.20 3.05 4.82
C ARG A 111 -7.48 3.56 4.18
N GLN A 112 -7.49 4.79 3.66
CA GLN A 112 -8.64 5.33 2.93
C GLN A 112 -8.93 4.53 1.65
N ALA A 113 -7.91 4.09 0.93
CA ALA A 113 -8.08 3.19 -0.22
C ALA A 113 -8.63 1.81 0.22
N ALA A 114 -8.12 1.25 1.32
CA ALA A 114 -8.60 -0.02 1.88
C ALA A 114 -10.09 0.05 2.27
N GLU A 115 -10.54 1.11 2.94
CA GLU A 115 -11.95 1.32 3.26
C GLU A 115 -12.85 1.40 2.02
N ARG A 116 -12.39 2.11 0.98
CA ARG A 116 -13.11 2.20 -0.30
C ARG A 116 -13.18 0.86 -1.02
N ALA A 117 -12.08 0.11 -1.04
CA ALA A 117 -12.05 -1.24 -1.59
C ALA A 117 -13.03 -2.16 -0.86
N LYS A 118 -13.02 -2.13 0.48
CA LYS A 118 -13.94 -2.91 1.32
C LYS A 118 -15.40 -2.60 1.02
N ALA A 119 -15.75 -1.32 0.83
CA ALA A 119 -17.13 -0.90 0.54
C ALA A 119 -17.71 -1.50 -0.76
N ILE A 120 -16.85 -1.92 -1.70
CA ILE A 120 -17.26 -2.48 -2.99
C ILE A 120 -16.83 -3.95 -3.17
N ASN A 121 -16.39 -4.62 -2.09
CA ASN A 121 -15.83 -5.97 -2.13
C ASN A 121 -14.65 -6.11 -3.13
N GLY A 122 -13.88 -5.04 -3.27
CA GLY A 122 -12.70 -4.93 -4.13
C GLY A 122 -11.40 -5.12 -3.35
N GLY A 123 -10.29 -5.08 -4.09
CA GLY A 123 -8.94 -5.08 -3.56
C GLY A 123 -8.25 -3.73 -3.72
N VAL A 124 -6.98 -3.66 -3.30
CA VAL A 124 -6.10 -2.52 -3.61
C VAL A 124 -4.89 -2.98 -4.39
N ILE A 125 -4.30 -2.07 -5.16
CA ILE A 125 -3.06 -2.28 -5.88
C ILE A 125 -2.18 -1.05 -5.72
N ILE A 126 -0.88 -1.28 -5.50
CA ILE A 126 0.15 -0.24 -5.40
C ILE A 126 1.17 -0.45 -6.50
N TRP A 127 1.44 0.58 -7.32
CA TRP A 127 2.36 0.54 -8.47
C TRP A 127 3.25 1.76 -8.55
#